data_AF-A0A8H3WX93-F1
#
_entry.id   AF-A0A8H3WX93-F1
#
_cell.length_a   1.000
_cell.length_b   1.000
_cell.length_c   1.000
_cell.angle_alpha   90.00
_cell.angle_beta   90.00
_cell.angle_gamma   90.00
#
_symmetry.space_group_name_H-M   'P 1'
#
loop_
_entity.id
_entity.type
_entity.pdbx_description
1 polymer ?
#
loop_
_entity_poly.entity_id
_entity_poly.type
_entity_poly.pdbx_seq_one_letter_code
_entity_poly.pdbx_strand_id
1 'polypeptide(L)'
;MPFMLDADNGGSDCSINGIHADVLNVTWGPDPVGPTGMTMYFNVSQGLSQNSTTYTKLVVSFNDPSGLISSAKQLEIPPSVNSIDGSYPVTIPDYIPAPLYTVVVMVTEVGIGDVSYCALFSRDSRSG
;
A
#
# COMPACT_ATOMS: atom_id res chain seq x y z
N MET A 1 0.25 -12.05 -14.29
CA MET A 1 -1.05 -11.47 -13.90
C MET A 1 -0.79 -10.38 -12.87
N PRO A 2 -1.51 -9.25 -12.89
CA PRO A 2 -1.43 -8.26 -11.81
C PRO A 2 -2.02 -8.84 -10.52
N PHE A 3 -1.44 -8.48 -9.38
CA PHE A 3 -2.00 -8.73 -8.07
C PHE A 3 -3.10 -7.71 -7.81
N MET A 4 -4.18 -8.14 -7.17
CA MET A 4 -5.30 -7.28 -6.81
C MET A 4 -5.58 -7.49 -5.32
N LEU A 5 -5.78 -6.39 -4.61
CA LEU A 5 -6.06 -6.35 -3.19
C LEU A 5 -7.15 -5.30 -2.97
N ASP A 6 -8.31 -5.77 -2.54
CA ASP A 6 -9.41 -4.91 -2.14
C ASP A 6 -9.48 -4.98 -0.61
N ALA A 7 -9.23 -3.84 0.06
CA ALA A 7 -9.37 -3.74 1.50
C ALA A 7 -10.58 -2.89 1.83
N ASP A 8 -11.63 -3.55 2.31
CA ASP A 8 -12.79 -2.93 2.93
C ASP A 8 -12.62 -2.81 4.45
N ASN A 9 -13.46 -1.98 5.06
CA ASN A 9 -13.45 -1.78 6.51
C ASN A 9 -13.81 -3.10 7.22
N GLY A 10 -12.80 -3.73 7.84
CA GLY A 10 -12.94 -5.01 8.54
C GLY A 10 -12.53 -6.25 7.73
N GLY A 11 -12.14 -6.11 6.46
CA GLY A 11 -11.64 -7.24 5.63
C GLY A 11 -10.13 -7.32 5.47
N SER A 12 -9.35 -6.37 6.02
CA SER A 12 -7.89 -6.48 6.12
C SER A 12 -7.41 -6.38 7.58
N ASP A 13 -6.40 -7.19 7.94
CA ASP A 13 -5.85 -7.27 9.30
C ASP A 13 -5.22 -5.95 9.81
N CYS A 14 -5.03 -4.97 8.93
CA CYS A 14 -4.47 -3.67 9.25
C CYS A 14 -5.41 -2.49 8.99
N SER A 15 -6.66 -2.73 8.55
CA SER A 15 -7.66 -1.67 8.39
C SER A 15 -8.05 -1.13 9.76
N ILE A 16 -7.34 -0.10 10.21
CA ILE A 16 -7.70 0.66 11.41
C ILE A 16 -8.91 1.52 11.05
N ASN A 17 -9.91 1.57 11.93
CA ASN A 17 -11.13 2.39 11.82
C ASN A 17 -10.80 3.90 12.01
N GLY A 18 -9.77 4.40 11.33
CA GLY A 18 -9.31 5.77 11.34
C GLY A 18 -10.12 6.61 10.36
N ILE A 19 -11.40 6.76 10.68
CA ILE A 19 -12.33 7.81 10.26
C ILE A 19 -12.18 8.32 8.80
N HIS A 20 -13.16 8.02 7.95
CA HIS A 20 -13.55 8.81 6.75
C HIS A 20 -13.00 8.43 5.34
N ALA A 21 -12.80 7.16 4.98
CA ALA A 21 -12.62 6.75 3.57
C ALA A 21 -13.28 5.39 3.22
N ASP A 22 -13.52 5.17 1.93
CA ASP A 22 -14.13 3.95 1.36
C ASP A 22 -13.09 2.82 1.16
N VAL A 23 -13.48 1.75 0.46
CA VAL A 23 -12.63 0.60 0.08
C VAL A 23 -11.36 1.07 -0.63
N LEU A 24 -10.20 0.58 -0.16
CA LEU A 24 -8.91 0.78 -0.80
C LEU A 24 -8.66 -0.36 -1.80
N ASN A 25 -8.79 -0.05 -3.09
CA ASN A 25 -8.48 -0.98 -4.17
C ASN A 25 -7.06 -0.73 -4.66
N VAL A 26 -6.24 -1.77 -4.60
CA VAL A 26 -4.85 -1.71 -5.03
C VAL A 26 -4.59 -2.82 -6.02
N THR A 27 -4.06 -2.47 -7.19
CA THR A 27 -3.58 -3.45 -8.16
C THR A 27 -2.14 -3.15 -8.52
N TRP A 28 -1.30 -4.18 -8.62
CA TRP A 28 0.11 -3.98 -8.98
C TRP A 28 0.67 -5.12 -9.80
N GLY A 29 1.74 -4.82 -10.52
CA GLY A 29 2.53 -5.80 -11.25
C GLY A 29 3.81 -5.16 -11.81
N PRO A 30 4.83 -5.97 -12.14
CA PRO A 30 4.93 -7.43 -11.97
C PRO A 30 5.17 -7.85 -10.50
N ASP A 31 5.35 -9.16 -10.27
CA ASP A 31 5.72 -9.72 -8.97
C ASP A 31 6.98 -9.03 -8.41
N PRO A 32 6.94 -8.52 -7.17
CA PRO A 32 8.12 -7.94 -6.54
C PRO A 32 9.28 -8.93 -6.35
N VAL A 33 9.03 -10.25 -6.34
CA VAL A 33 10.09 -11.30 -6.31
C VAL A 33 10.75 -11.44 -7.69
N GLY A 34 11.34 -10.34 -8.16
CA GLY A 34 12.05 -10.23 -9.43
C GLY A 34 13.40 -9.52 -9.25
N PRO A 35 14.11 -9.23 -10.35
CA PRO A 35 15.33 -8.44 -10.34
C PRO A 35 15.19 -7.15 -9.51
N THR A 36 16.16 -6.92 -8.63
CA THR A 36 16.27 -5.70 -7.83
C THR A 36 16.36 -4.47 -8.72
N GLY A 37 15.81 -3.33 -8.27
CA GLY A 37 15.85 -2.09 -9.03
C GLY A 37 14.80 -1.96 -10.15
N MET A 38 13.94 -2.96 -10.37
CA MET A 38 12.79 -2.79 -11.27
C MET A 38 11.72 -1.89 -10.66
N THR A 39 11.10 -1.06 -11.50
CA THR A 39 9.95 -0.25 -11.10
C THR A 39 8.67 -1.04 -11.29
N MET A 40 7.90 -1.15 -10.22
CA MET A 40 6.54 -1.67 -10.22
C MET A 40 5.55 -0.52 -10.06
N TYR A 41 4.37 -0.69 -10.64
CA TYR A 41 3.31 0.31 -10.58
C TYR A 41 2.18 -0.19 -9.70
N PHE A 42 1.87 0.59 -8.66
CA PHE A 42 0.71 0.40 -7.81
C PHE A 42 -0.40 1.32 -8.29
N ASN A 43 -1.44 0.75 -8.89
CA ASN A 43 -2.66 1.47 -9.19
C ASN A 43 -3.53 1.44 -7.95
N VAL A 44 -3.75 2.61 -7.37
CA VAL A 44 -4.51 2.78 -6.14
C VAL A 44 -5.76 3.58 -6.45
N SER A 45 -6.91 3.04 -6.07
CA SER A 45 -8.21 3.68 -6.14
C SER A 45 -8.84 3.67 -4.76
N GLN A 46 -9.12 4.86 -4.21
CA GLN A 46 -9.82 5.04 -2.94
C GLN A 46 -10.65 6.32 -2.94
N GLY A 47 -11.92 6.22 -2.56
CA GLY A 47 -12.76 7.39 -2.25
C GLY A 47 -12.43 7.93 -0.86
N LEU A 48 -12.23 9.24 -0.73
CA LEU A 48 -12.03 9.91 0.55
C LEU A 48 -13.30 10.68 0.91
N SER A 49 -13.89 10.42 2.08
CA SER A 49 -15.10 11.17 2.49
C SER A 49 -14.78 12.57 3.02
N GLN A 50 -13.49 12.88 3.21
CA GLN A 50 -12.96 14.23 3.43
C GLN A 50 -11.82 14.51 2.45
N ASN A 51 -11.58 15.79 2.16
CA ASN A 51 -10.48 16.19 1.30
C ASN A 51 -9.12 15.85 1.95
N SER A 52 -8.20 15.33 1.13
CA SER A 52 -6.81 15.13 1.52
C SER A 52 -6.18 16.43 2.02
N THR A 53 -5.23 16.31 2.94
CA THR A 53 -4.43 17.43 3.41
C THR A 53 -3.03 17.36 2.81
N THR A 54 -2.22 18.38 3.04
CA THR A 54 -0.80 18.39 2.65
C THR A 54 0.00 17.26 3.33
N TYR A 55 -0.55 16.69 4.38
CA TYR A 55 0.03 15.62 5.18
C TYR A 55 -0.43 14.22 4.75
N THR A 56 -1.43 14.12 3.87
CA THR A 56 -1.88 12.83 3.33
C THR A 56 -0.79 12.24 2.45
N LYS A 57 -0.33 11.04 2.80
CA LYS A 57 0.69 10.28 2.06
C LYS A 57 0.20 8.86 1.81
N LEU A 58 0.56 8.31 0.67
CA LEU A 58 0.44 6.89 0.37
C LEU A 58 1.77 6.22 0.73
N VAL A 59 1.71 5.16 1.52
CA VAL A 59 2.88 4.39 1.94
C VAL A 59 2.73 2.97 1.43
N VAL A 60 3.76 2.50 0.73
CA VAL A 60 3.89 1.11 0.29
C VAL A 60 5.08 0.52 1.02
N SER A 61 4.88 -0.53 1.82
CA SER A 61 5.95 -1.24 2.51
C SER A 61 5.98 -2.72 2.19
N PHE A 62 7.19 -3.27 2.18
CA PHE A 62 7.48 -4.69 2.07
C PHE A 62 7.99 -5.16 3.42
N ASN A 63 7.24 -6.07 4.02
CA ASN A 63 7.50 -6.60 5.34
C ASN A 63 7.86 -8.08 5.23
N ASP A 64 8.70 -8.53 6.16
CA ASP A 64 8.96 -9.95 6.34
C ASP A 64 7.79 -10.62 7.10
N PRO A 65 7.76 -11.96 7.16
CA PRO A 65 6.68 -12.69 7.85
C PRO A 65 6.63 -12.45 9.36
N SER A 66 7.71 -11.92 9.94
CA SER A 66 7.77 -11.55 11.35
C SER A 66 7.22 -10.15 11.62
N GLY A 67 6.85 -9.41 10.56
CA GLY A 67 6.31 -8.05 10.63
C GLY A 67 7.37 -6.96 10.57
N LEU A 68 8.65 -7.29 10.33
CA LEU A 68 9.69 -6.28 10.18
C LEU A 68 9.62 -5.64 8.80
N ILE A 69 9.64 -4.31 8.78
CA ILE A 69 9.66 -3.53 7.54
C ILE A 69 11.04 -3.67 6.91
N SER A 70 11.11 -4.36 5.76
CA SER A 70 12.33 -4.49 4.98
C SER A 70 12.55 -3.27 4.08
N SER A 71 11.47 -2.69 3.56
CA SER A 71 11.52 -1.45 2.79
C SER A 71 10.17 -0.73 2.84
N ALA A 72 10.20 0.60 2.76
CA ALA A 72 9.00 1.41 2.63
C ALA A 72 9.23 2.60 1.71
N LYS A 73 8.22 2.93 0.92
CA LYS A 73 8.17 4.11 0.07
C LYS A 73 6.98 4.97 0.45
N GLN A 74 7.24 6.25 0.72
CA GLN A 74 6.20 7.25 0.88
C GLN A 74 6.04 8.03 -0.42
N LEU A 75 4.79 8.25 -0.81
CA LEU A 75 4.36 8.89 -2.03
C LEU A 75 3.42 10.02 -1.64
N GLU A 76 3.57 11.17 -2.30
CA GLU A 76 2.77 12.34 -2.01
C GLU A 76 1.40 12.24 -2.67
N ILE A 77 0.36 12.55 -1.90
CA ILE A 77 -0.98 12.76 -2.44
C ILE A 77 -1.21 14.27 -2.54
N PRO A 78 -1.71 14.79 -3.66
CA PRO A 78 -2.07 16.19 -3.78
C PRO A 78 -3.06 16.59 -2.67
N PRO A 79 -2.93 17.76 -2.05
CA PRO A 79 -3.91 18.23 -1.08
C PRO A 79 -5.23 18.59 -1.77
N SER A 80 -6.31 18.63 -0.99
CA SER A 80 -7.66 19.01 -1.43
C SER A 80 -8.30 18.08 -2.46
N VAL A 81 -7.87 16.82 -2.55
CA VAL A 81 -8.54 15.81 -3.38
C VAL A 81 -9.49 14.97 -2.52
N ASN A 82 -10.63 14.60 -3.08
CA ASN A 82 -11.64 13.76 -2.45
C ASN A 82 -11.56 12.29 -2.91
N SER A 83 -10.58 11.96 -3.73
CA SER A 83 -10.33 10.60 -4.21
C SER A 83 -8.86 10.46 -4.59
N ILE A 84 -8.33 9.28 -4.32
CA ILE A 84 -7.03 8.83 -4.80
C ILE A 84 -7.33 7.90 -5.96
N ASP A 85 -6.99 8.30 -7.17
CA ASP A 85 -7.02 7.44 -8.35
C ASP A 85 -5.75 7.71 -9.15
N GLY A 86 -4.78 6.81 -9.03
CA GLY A 86 -3.46 7.05 -9.61
C GLY A 86 -2.59 5.82 -9.68
N SER A 87 -1.62 5.89 -10.58
CA SER A 87 -0.57 4.90 -10.73
C SER A 87 0.72 5.42 -10.10
N TYR A 88 1.22 4.70 -9.11
CA TYR A 88 2.37 5.11 -8.32
C TYR A 88 3.58 4.19 -8.59
N PRO A 89 4.69 4.73 -9.11
CA PRO A 89 5.89 3.96 -9.32
C PRO A 89 6.62 3.72 -7.99
N VAL A 90 6.90 2.45 -7.69
CA VAL A 90 7.71 2.03 -6.55
C VAL A 90 8.86 1.20 -7.11
N THR A 91 10.08 1.51 -6.71
CA THR A 91 11.24 0.68 -7.07
C THR A 91 11.32 -0.49 -6.10
N ILE A 92 11.43 -1.70 -6.64
CA ILE A 92 11.66 -2.93 -5.87
C ILE A 92 12.98 -2.77 -5.11
N PRO A 93 12.97 -2.87 -3.77
CA PRO A 93 14.20 -2.77 -2.98
C PRO A 93 15.16 -3.92 -3.30
N ASP A 94 16.44 -3.71 -2.98
CA ASP A 94 17.48 -4.72 -3.18
C ASP A 94 17.24 -6.03 -2.43
N TYR A 95 16.38 -5.98 -1.41
CA TYR A 95 15.99 -7.13 -0.62
C TYR A 95 14.48 -7.15 -0.43
N ILE A 96 13.85 -8.19 -0.94
CA ILE A 96 12.48 -8.57 -0.58
C ILE A 96 12.55 -9.90 0.16
N PRO A 97 11.90 -9.99 1.34
CA PRO A 97 11.81 -11.25 2.08
C PRO A 97 11.22 -12.36 1.19
N ALA A 98 12.06 -13.29 0.74
CA ALA A 98 11.62 -14.49 0.03
C ALA A 98 11.83 -15.70 0.95
N PRO A 99 10.95 -16.71 0.94
CA PRO A 99 9.83 -16.90 0.02
C PRO A 99 8.54 -16.21 0.44
N LEU A 100 8.43 -15.77 1.69
CA LEU A 100 7.23 -15.17 2.25
C LEU A 100 7.47 -13.66 2.43
N TYR A 101 6.65 -12.84 1.78
CA TYR A 101 6.63 -11.40 2.01
C TYR A 101 5.21 -10.93 2.23
N THR A 102 5.10 -9.80 2.90
CA THR A 102 3.84 -9.07 3.04
C THR A 102 3.99 -7.69 2.43
N VAL A 103 3.10 -7.32 1.51
CA VAL A 103 2.99 -5.95 1.01
C VAL A 103 1.91 -5.25 1.81
N VAL A 104 2.25 -4.09 2.35
CA VAL A 104 1.29 -3.22 3.02
C VAL A 104 1.19 -1.93 2.22
N VAL A 105 -0.03 -1.59 1.82
CA VAL A 105 -0.34 -0.31 1.17
C VAL A 105 -1.29 0.44 2.07
N MET A 106 -0.88 1.61 2.55
CA MET A 106 -1.66 2.40 3.48
C MET A 106 -1.69 3.87 3.09
N VAL A 107 -2.81 4.53 3.38
CA VAL A 107 -2.96 5.98 3.29
C VAL A 107 -2.94 6.52 4.72
N THR A 108 -2.04 7.45 5.00
CA THR A 108 -1.81 8.01 6.34
C THR A 108 -1.72 9.52 6.30
N GLU A 109 -2.06 10.17 7.41
CA GLU A 109 -1.89 11.61 7.59
C GLU A 109 -0.70 11.90 8.51
N VAL A 110 0.41 12.32 7.90
CA VAL A 110 1.69 12.51 8.58
C VAL A 110 1.67 13.76 9.46
N GLY A 111 1.65 13.57 10.78
CA GLY A 111 1.74 14.67 11.76
C GLY A 111 0.62 14.71 12.77
N ILE A 112 -0.49 14.01 12.51
CA ILE A 112 -1.63 13.89 13.44
C ILE A 112 -1.67 12.50 14.11
N GLY A 113 -0.96 11.52 13.54
CA GLY A 113 -0.87 10.16 14.08
C GLY A 113 -1.99 9.22 13.64
N ASP A 114 -2.93 9.72 12.83
CA ASP A 114 -4.04 8.93 12.31
C ASP A 114 -3.61 8.16 11.05
N VAL A 115 -3.63 6.83 11.17
CA VAL A 115 -3.51 5.90 10.04
C VAL A 115 -4.92 5.72 9.50
N SER A 116 -5.19 6.25 8.31
CA SER A 116 -6.54 6.31 7.79
C SER A 116 -6.99 4.93 7.29
N TYR A 117 -6.25 4.27 6.40
CA TYR A 117 -6.61 2.93 5.90
C TYR A 117 -5.38 2.15 5.44
N CYS A 118 -5.43 0.82 5.57
CA CYS A 118 -4.34 -0.07 5.18
C CYS A 118 -4.88 -1.36 4.54
N ALA A 119 -4.19 -1.80 3.49
CA ALA A 119 -4.42 -3.07 2.83
C ALA A 119 -3.15 -3.92 3.00
N LEU A 120 -3.31 -5.15 3.48
CA LEU A 120 -2.21 -6.08 3.73
C LEU A 120 -2.36 -7.29 2.83
N PHE A 121 -1.32 -7.59 2.06
CA PHE A 121 -1.24 -8.75 1.19
C PHE A 121 -0.05 -9.61 1.60
N SER A 122 -0.32 -10.77 2.17
CA SER A 122 0.71 -11.77 2.46
C SER A 122 0.81 -12.75 1.31
N ARG A 123 2.02 -12.98 0.81
CA ARG A 123 2.27 -13.94 -0.26
C ARG A 123 3.34 -14.94 0.11
N ASP A 124 3.05 -16.19 -0.22
CA ASP A 124 4.07 -17.23 -0.37
C ASP A 124 4.47 -17.36 -1.85
N SER A 125 5.70 -16.98 -2.17
CA SER A 125 6.30 -17.15 -3.50
C SER A 125 6.62 -18.61 -3.84
N ARG A 126 6.41 -19.57 -2.90
CA ARG A 126 6.45 -21.02 -3.20
C ARG A 126 5.19 -21.54 -3.86
N SER A 127 4.06 -20.85 -3.70
CA SER A 127 2.81 -21.17 -4.41
C SER A 127 2.83 -20.52 -5.79
N GLY A 128 3.44 -21.22 -6.75
CA GLY A 128 3.34 -20.94 -8.18
C GLY A 128 2.06 -21.47 -8.79
#